data_AF-A0A6V7QVA7-F1
#
_entry.id   AF-A0A6V7QVA7-F1
#
_cell.length_a   1.000
_cell.length_b   1.000
_cell.length_c   1.000
_cell.angle_alpha   90.00
_cell.angle_beta   90.00
_cell.angle_gamma   90.00
#
_symmetry.space_group_name_H-M   'P 1'
#
loop_
_entity.id
_entity.type
_entity.pdbx_description
1 polymer ?
#
loop_
_entity_poly.entity_id
_entity_poly.type
_entity_poly.pdbx_seq_one_letter_code
_entity_poly.pdbx_strand_id
1 'polypeptide(L)'
;MDMLVFGLGSYSEEHALHFVILELTKKDKIVEALSIIRRVKNSGVEASRGALSAIAEGFCRKKDFNDMLNFLEEWRHIPEVSVCNKIAASLWANLGTQAAWLFVQKMEILGFIPDSITFGTFICQSCREGRLRDAFIYLSECFSRSVEPKPYAYNALISGVFKEGLYRHAKYVFDDVVERGLIPDLSTFRILLAGYCKHRKFDEIEQVLSDMNNYSVNSLAPVECALSKALMFLGLDYLGVKVKRDNDVGLPKAEFFDSVGNGLYLETDSEKYETLLDEILDTGMVPDFDSAIITECKHGNIESALELKDEVIQWGRKSL
;
A
#
# COMPACT_ATOMS: atom_id res chain seq x y z
N MET A 1 -38.18 23.94 -37.15
CA MET A 1 -37.13 24.90 -37.55
C MET A 1 -37.22 26.10 -36.63
N ASP A 2 -36.05 26.63 -36.29
CA ASP A 2 -35.79 28.00 -35.83
C ASP A 2 -35.89 28.33 -34.32
N MET A 3 -34.79 28.09 -33.60
CA MET A 3 -33.92 29.16 -33.07
C MET A 3 -32.70 28.58 -32.29
N LEU A 4 -31.89 27.72 -32.92
CA LEU A 4 -30.65 27.19 -32.33
C LEU A 4 -29.48 27.06 -33.33
N VAL A 5 -29.53 27.75 -34.48
CA VAL A 5 -28.55 27.57 -35.57
C VAL A 5 -27.40 28.60 -35.55
N PHE A 6 -27.32 29.51 -34.58
CA PHE A 6 -26.23 30.49 -34.51
C PHE A 6 -25.46 30.40 -33.19
N GLY A 7 -24.31 29.71 -33.20
CA GLY A 7 -23.30 29.90 -32.14
C GLY A 7 -22.45 28.72 -31.71
N LEU A 8 -22.56 27.51 -32.29
CA LEU A 8 -21.66 26.40 -31.98
C LEU A 8 -21.13 25.78 -33.28
N GLY A 9 -20.07 26.37 -33.81
CA GLY A 9 -19.27 25.72 -34.84
C GLY A 9 -18.66 24.43 -34.28
N SER A 10 -18.91 23.32 -34.98
CA SER A 10 -18.13 22.07 -34.97
C SER A 10 -17.81 21.39 -33.62
N TYR A 11 -18.62 21.55 -32.58
CA TYR A 11 -18.60 20.58 -31.47
C TYR A 11 -19.50 19.42 -31.87
N SER A 12 -18.93 18.26 -32.20
CA SER A 12 -19.73 17.04 -32.45
C SER A 12 -20.65 16.80 -31.25
N GLU A 13 -21.91 16.47 -31.47
CA GLU A 13 -22.91 16.19 -30.40
C GLU A 13 -22.38 15.22 -29.32
N GLU A 14 -21.50 14.30 -29.72
CA GLU A 14 -20.76 13.36 -28.86
C GLU A 14 -19.92 14.05 -27.76
N HIS A 15 -19.18 15.11 -28.09
CA HIS A 15 -18.35 15.85 -27.14
C HIS A 15 -19.22 16.59 -26.12
N ALA A 16 -20.33 17.20 -26.55
CA ALA A 16 -21.26 17.86 -25.64
C ALA A 16 -21.90 16.86 -24.66
N LEU A 17 -22.29 15.68 -25.15
CA LEU A 17 -22.86 14.60 -24.33
C LEU A 17 -21.84 14.06 -23.31
N HIS A 18 -20.58 13.89 -23.71
CA HIS A 18 -19.50 13.51 -22.82
C HIS A 18 -19.38 14.49 -21.63
N PHE A 19 -19.30 15.80 -21.88
CA PHE A 19 -19.21 16.80 -20.82
C PHE A 19 -20.43 16.79 -19.90
N VAL A 20 -21.64 16.62 -20.44
CA VAL A 20 -22.87 16.55 -19.63
C VAL A 20 -22.83 15.34 -18.69
N ILE A 21 -22.41 14.16 -19.19
CA ILE A 21 -22.30 12.95 -18.35
C ILE A 21 -21.25 13.14 -17.26
N LEU A 22 -20.09 13.72 -17.57
CA LEU A 22 -19.07 14.04 -16.57
C LEU A 22 -19.61 14.97 -15.48
N GLU A 23 -20.35 16.02 -15.84
CA GLU A 23 -20.90 16.95 -14.85
C GLU A 23 -22.03 16.33 -14.01
N LEU A 24 -22.86 15.46 -14.59
CA LEU A 24 -23.89 14.75 -13.83
C LEU A 24 -23.29 13.74 -12.85
N THR A 25 -22.26 13.02 -13.27
CA THR A 25 -21.56 12.05 -12.41
C THR A 25 -20.78 12.71 -11.28
N LYS A 26 -20.25 13.92 -11.49
CA LYS A 26 -19.66 14.76 -10.42
C LYS A 26 -20.70 15.25 -9.40
N LYS A 27 -21.95 15.44 -9.83
CA LYS A 27 -23.08 15.86 -8.97
C LYS A 27 -23.85 14.67 -8.37
N ASP A 28 -23.29 13.47 -8.43
CA ASP A 28 -23.92 12.21 -7.98
C ASP A 28 -25.30 11.89 -8.60
N LYS A 29 -25.60 12.48 -9.77
CA LYS A 29 -26.83 12.27 -10.54
C LYS A 29 -26.67 11.09 -11.52
N ILE A 30 -26.25 9.94 -11.00
CA ILE A 30 -25.93 8.74 -11.80
C ILE A 30 -27.13 8.24 -12.62
N VAL A 31 -28.33 8.26 -12.05
CA VAL A 31 -29.55 7.83 -12.76
C VAL A 31 -29.85 8.72 -13.97
N GLU A 32 -29.66 10.04 -13.83
CA GLU A 32 -29.81 10.99 -14.95
C GLU A 32 -28.74 10.72 -16.02
N ALA A 33 -27.47 10.53 -15.62
CA ALA A 33 -26.37 10.20 -16.52
C ALA A 33 -26.63 8.90 -17.30
N LEU A 34 -27.12 7.85 -16.63
CA LEU A 34 -27.50 6.58 -17.26
C LEU A 34 -28.67 6.74 -18.24
N SER A 35 -29.66 7.55 -17.90
CA SER A 35 -30.79 7.80 -18.80
C SER A 35 -30.34 8.47 -20.09
N ILE A 36 -29.36 9.39 -20.01
CA ILE A 36 -28.79 10.07 -21.16
C ILE A 36 -27.97 9.09 -21.99
N ILE A 37 -27.04 8.35 -21.38
CA ILE A 37 -26.17 7.45 -22.15
C ILE A 37 -26.95 6.33 -22.84
N ARG A 38 -28.01 5.79 -22.22
CA ARG A 38 -28.91 4.82 -22.88
C ARG A 38 -29.70 5.43 -24.04
N ARG A 39 -30.11 6.70 -23.94
CA ARG A 39 -30.73 7.40 -25.08
C ARG A 39 -29.74 7.59 -26.22
N VAL A 40 -28.48 7.89 -25.92
CA VAL A 40 -27.39 8.02 -26.90
C VAL A 40 -27.18 6.70 -27.66
N LYS A 41 -27.16 5.56 -26.95
CA LYS A 41 -27.12 4.22 -27.54
C LYS A 41 -28.28 3.97 -28.50
N ASN A 42 -29.50 4.35 -28.11
CA ASN A 42 -30.70 4.17 -28.93
C ASN A 42 -30.72 5.07 -30.18
N SER A 43 -30.04 6.22 -30.15
CA SER A 43 -29.84 7.07 -31.33
C SER A 43 -28.74 6.59 -32.27
N GLY A 44 -28.04 5.49 -31.95
CA GLY A 44 -26.96 4.94 -32.78
C GLY A 44 -25.63 5.71 -32.68
N VAL A 45 -25.51 6.63 -31.72
CA VAL A 45 -24.26 7.35 -31.44
C VAL A 45 -23.44 6.53 -30.46
N GLU A 46 -22.15 6.36 -30.74
CA GLU A 46 -21.24 5.66 -29.84
C GLU A 46 -20.94 6.53 -28.61
N ALA A 47 -21.01 5.93 -27.42
CA ALA A 47 -20.73 6.66 -26.19
C ALA A 47 -19.22 6.73 -25.98
N SER A 48 -18.71 7.90 -25.58
CA SER A 48 -17.28 8.06 -25.34
C SER A 48 -16.81 7.24 -24.14
N ARG A 49 -15.59 6.67 -24.25
CA ARG A 49 -14.99 5.82 -23.20
C ARG A 49 -14.94 6.52 -21.85
N GLY A 50 -14.53 7.79 -21.81
CA GLY A 50 -14.47 8.55 -20.57
C GLY A 50 -15.85 8.80 -19.93
N ALA A 51 -16.93 8.90 -20.72
CA ALA A 51 -18.28 9.00 -20.16
C ALA A 51 -18.72 7.67 -19.52
N LEU A 52 -18.40 6.54 -20.14
CA LEU A 52 -18.65 5.21 -19.59
C LEU A 52 -17.85 4.99 -18.30
N SER A 53 -16.56 5.34 -18.28
CA SER A 53 -15.73 5.25 -17.08
C SER A 53 -16.25 6.11 -15.93
N ALA A 54 -16.67 7.36 -16.21
CA ALA A 54 -17.22 8.24 -15.19
C ALA A 54 -18.53 7.73 -14.56
N ILE A 55 -19.36 7.03 -15.34
CA ILE A 55 -20.56 6.35 -14.81
C ILE A 55 -20.16 5.17 -13.92
N ALA A 56 -19.19 4.36 -14.35
CA ALA A 56 -18.68 3.24 -13.54
C ALA A 56 -18.10 3.74 -12.20
N GLU A 57 -17.28 4.79 -12.22
CA GLU A 57 -16.81 5.46 -11.01
C GLU A 57 -17.94 6.01 -10.16
N GLY A 58 -18.96 6.59 -10.81
CA GLY A 58 -20.13 7.11 -10.14
C GLY A 58 -20.91 6.06 -9.35
N PHE A 59 -21.12 4.88 -9.93
CA PHE A 59 -21.65 3.73 -9.19
C PHE A 59 -20.72 3.28 -8.06
N CYS A 60 -19.41 3.24 -8.32
CA CYS A 60 -18.41 2.88 -7.32
C CYS A 60 -18.45 3.81 -6.11
N ARG A 61 -18.59 5.13 -6.30
CA ARG A 61 -18.77 6.12 -5.23
C ARG A 61 -20.04 5.87 -4.41
N LYS A 62 -21.14 5.48 -5.07
CA LYS A 62 -22.40 5.11 -4.41
C LYS A 62 -22.40 3.72 -3.78
N LYS A 63 -21.35 2.94 -4.00
CA LYS A 63 -21.23 1.53 -3.58
C LYS A 63 -22.26 0.60 -4.23
N ASP A 64 -22.80 1.01 -5.37
CA ASP A 64 -23.75 0.24 -6.18
C ASP A 64 -22.98 -0.72 -7.11
N PHE A 65 -22.18 -1.61 -6.52
CA PHE A 65 -21.22 -2.44 -7.25
C PHE A 65 -21.86 -3.42 -8.23
N ASN A 66 -23.05 -3.94 -7.91
CA ASN A 66 -23.75 -4.87 -8.81
C ASN A 66 -24.19 -4.16 -10.10
N ASP A 67 -24.76 -2.96 -9.98
CA ASP A 67 -25.19 -2.17 -11.12
C ASP A 67 -24.00 -1.66 -11.94
N MET A 68 -22.89 -1.32 -11.28
CA MET A 68 -21.61 -1.03 -11.93
C MET A 68 -21.14 -2.20 -12.80
N LEU A 69 -21.10 -3.42 -12.25
CA LEU A 69 -20.64 -4.61 -12.98
C LEU A 69 -21.56 -4.92 -14.16
N ASN A 70 -22.88 -4.89 -13.95
CA ASN A 70 -23.86 -5.08 -15.01
C ASN A 70 -23.72 -4.02 -16.11
N PHE A 71 -23.43 -2.77 -15.73
CA PHE A 71 -23.20 -1.69 -16.68
C PHE A 71 -21.93 -1.93 -17.51
N LEU A 72 -20.80 -2.28 -16.88
CA LEU A 72 -19.56 -2.57 -17.60
C LEU A 72 -19.74 -3.73 -18.60
N GLU A 73 -20.49 -4.76 -18.21
CA GLU A 73 -20.80 -5.91 -19.08
C GLU A 73 -21.77 -5.55 -20.21
N GLU A 74 -22.86 -4.82 -19.93
CA GLU A 74 -23.86 -4.37 -20.92
C GLU A 74 -23.22 -3.52 -22.02
N TRP A 75 -22.19 -2.75 -21.66
CA TRP A 75 -21.48 -1.85 -22.55
C TRP A 75 -20.16 -2.43 -23.08
N ARG A 76 -19.76 -3.62 -22.62
CA ARG A 76 -18.44 -4.22 -22.88
C ARG A 76 -17.30 -3.22 -22.72
N HIS A 77 -17.43 -2.35 -21.71
CA HIS A 77 -16.51 -1.25 -21.48
C HIS A 77 -15.42 -1.68 -20.51
N ILE A 78 -14.18 -1.37 -20.86
CA ILE A 78 -13.02 -1.53 -20.00
C ILE A 78 -12.62 -0.12 -19.58
N PRO A 79 -12.80 0.25 -18.30
CA PRO A 79 -12.28 1.52 -17.79
C PRO A 79 -10.76 1.59 -17.91
N GLU A 80 -10.22 2.79 -17.79
CA GLU A 80 -8.78 3.03 -17.71
C GLU A 80 -8.18 2.28 -16.51
N VAL A 81 -6.88 1.96 -16.59
CA VAL A 81 -6.18 1.18 -15.54
C VAL A 81 -6.32 1.84 -14.17
N SER A 82 -6.12 3.15 -14.11
CA SER A 82 -6.28 3.95 -12.90
C SER A 82 -7.69 3.90 -12.32
N VAL A 83 -8.71 3.84 -13.17
CA VAL A 83 -10.12 3.70 -12.75
C VAL A 83 -10.39 2.28 -12.25
N CYS A 84 -9.87 1.26 -12.93
CA CYS A 84 -9.99 -0.13 -12.50
C CYS A 84 -9.32 -0.36 -11.13
N ASN A 85 -8.11 0.19 -10.91
CA ASN A 85 -7.41 0.12 -9.63
C ASN A 85 -8.24 0.76 -8.50
N LYS A 86 -8.82 1.94 -8.74
CA LYS A 86 -9.72 2.61 -7.78
C LYS A 86 -10.99 1.81 -7.48
N ILE A 87 -11.61 1.23 -8.51
CA ILE A 87 -12.81 0.39 -8.35
C ILE A 87 -12.45 -0.87 -7.55
N ALA A 88 -11.32 -1.53 -7.86
CA ALA A 88 -10.85 -2.70 -7.13
C ALA A 88 -10.57 -2.37 -5.65
N ALA A 89 -9.90 -1.24 -5.36
CA ALA A 89 -9.66 -0.77 -4.00
C ALA A 89 -10.97 -0.47 -3.24
N SER A 90 -11.97 0.12 -3.91
CA SER A 90 -13.29 0.36 -3.32
C SER A 90 -14.06 -0.94 -3.06
N LEU A 91 -14.09 -1.87 -4.01
CA LEU A 91 -14.68 -3.19 -3.84
C LEU A 91 -14.03 -3.94 -2.67
N TRP A 92 -12.71 -3.86 -2.57
CA TRP A 92 -11.97 -4.49 -1.49
C TRP A 92 -12.38 -3.91 -0.13
N ALA A 93 -12.36 -2.59 0.02
CA ALA A 93 -12.70 -1.93 1.27
C ALA A 93 -14.15 -2.17 1.75
N ASN A 94 -15.07 -2.51 0.83
CA ASN A 94 -16.49 -2.68 1.16
C ASN A 94 -16.97 -4.14 1.15
N LEU A 95 -16.40 -5.00 0.31
CA LEU A 95 -16.84 -6.38 0.08
C LEU A 95 -15.71 -7.42 0.31
N GLY A 96 -14.48 -6.97 0.59
CA GLY A 96 -13.32 -7.83 0.84
C GLY A 96 -12.52 -8.22 -0.40
N THR A 97 -11.35 -8.84 -0.17
CA THR A 97 -10.35 -9.16 -1.22
C THR A 97 -10.88 -10.07 -2.30
N GLN A 98 -11.71 -11.06 -1.96
CA GLN A 98 -12.26 -11.97 -2.95
C GLN A 98 -13.14 -11.25 -3.98
N ALA A 99 -13.99 -10.33 -3.53
CA ALA A 99 -14.88 -9.57 -4.42
C ALA A 99 -14.09 -8.64 -5.35
N ALA A 100 -13.06 -7.97 -4.82
CA ALA A 100 -12.16 -7.14 -5.62
C ALA A 100 -11.38 -7.95 -6.65
N TRP A 101 -10.88 -9.12 -6.27
CA TRP A 101 -10.15 -10.00 -7.19
C TRP A 101 -11.06 -10.55 -8.30
N LEU A 102 -12.29 -10.94 -7.96
CA LEU A 102 -13.28 -11.36 -8.95
C LEU A 102 -13.59 -10.24 -9.96
N PHE A 103 -13.61 -8.97 -9.54
CA PHE A 103 -13.74 -7.85 -10.46
C PHE A 103 -12.54 -7.76 -11.42
N VAL A 104 -11.31 -7.86 -10.91
CA VAL A 104 -10.10 -7.86 -11.76
C VAL A 104 -10.17 -8.98 -12.79
N GLN A 105 -10.51 -10.20 -12.37
CA GLN A 105 -10.66 -11.35 -13.28
C GLN A 105 -11.75 -11.13 -14.34
N LYS A 106 -12.87 -10.51 -13.97
CA LYS A 106 -13.92 -10.15 -14.94
C LYS A 106 -13.43 -9.12 -15.95
N MET A 107 -12.68 -8.11 -15.50
CA MET A 107 -12.11 -7.11 -16.40
C MET A 107 -11.04 -7.74 -17.31
N GLU A 108 -10.24 -8.69 -16.81
CA GLU A 108 -9.26 -9.44 -17.61
C GLU A 108 -9.92 -10.18 -18.78
N ILE A 109 -11.08 -10.82 -18.54
CA ILE A 109 -11.87 -11.48 -19.61
C ILE A 109 -12.28 -10.48 -20.70
N LEU A 110 -12.52 -9.22 -20.34
CA LEU A 110 -12.84 -8.16 -21.30
C LEU A 110 -11.60 -7.59 -22.00
N GLY A 111 -10.38 -7.88 -21.51
CA GLY A 111 -9.12 -7.42 -22.08
C GLY A 111 -8.33 -6.43 -21.22
N PHE A 112 -8.72 -6.23 -19.96
CA PHE A 112 -7.89 -5.49 -18.99
C PHE A 112 -6.60 -6.24 -18.71
N ILE A 113 -5.49 -5.51 -18.55
CA ILE A 113 -4.18 -6.07 -18.21
C ILE A 113 -3.80 -5.49 -16.84
N PRO A 114 -3.84 -6.29 -15.75
CA PRO A 114 -3.40 -5.87 -14.43
C PRO A 114 -1.95 -5.44 -14.46
N ASP A 115 -1.62 -4.34 -13.78
CA ASP A 115 -0.28 -3.78 -13.74
C ASP A 115 0.37 -3.95 -12.36
N SER A 116 1.60 -3.43 -12.24
CA SER A 116 2.35 -3.47 -10.98
C SER A 116 1.60 -2.81 -9.82
N ILE A 117 0.76 -1.81 -10.11
CA ILE A 117 -0.06 -1.13 -9.09
C ILE A 117 -1.17 -2.06 -8.66
N THR A 118 -1.92 -2.66 -9.59
CA THR A 118 -2.98 -3.64 -9.27
C THR A 118 -2.44 -4.70 -8.31
N PHE A 119 -1.36 -5.41 -8.66
CA PHE A 119 -0.79 -6.43 -7.77
C PHE A 119 -0.27 -5.86 -6.46
N GLY A 120 0.41 -4.71 -6.52
CA GLY A 120 0.90 -4.01 -5.33
C GLY A 120 -0.23 -3.74 -4.34
N THR A 121 -1.39 -3.25 -4.79
CA THR A 121 -2.57 -3.02 -3.95
C THR A 121 -3.00 -4.30 -3.23
N PHE A 122 -3.18 -5.40 -3.97
CA PHE A 122 -3.64 -6.68 -3.42
C PHE A 122 -2.63 -7.31 -2.46
N ILE A 123 -1.34 -7.27 -2.77
CA ILE A 123 -0.26 -7.75 -1.91
C ILE A 123 -0.25 -6.96 -0.61
N CYS A 124 -0.20 -5.63 -0.71
CA CYS A 124 -0.16 -4.74 0.44
C CYS A 124 -1.35 -5.00 1.35
N GLN A 125 -2.57 -4.99 0.80
CA GLN A 125 -3.75 -5.15 1.64
C GLN A 125 -3.87 -6.54 2.26
N SER A 126 -3.49 -7.59 1.54
CA SER A 126 -3.45 -8.94 2.10
C SER A 126 -2.47 -9.03 3.28
N CYS A 127 -1.30 -8.39 3.19
CA CYS A 127 -0.34 -8.33 4.30
C CYS A 127 -0.90 -7.58 5.50
N ARG A 128 -1.60 -6.47 5.26
CA ARG A 128 -2.20 -5.66 6.34
C ARG A 128 -3.30 -6.41 7.09
N GLU A 129 -4.08 -7.21 6.39
CA GLU A 129 -5.15 -8.02 6.99
C GLU A 129 -4.64 -9.35 7.58
N GLY A 130 -3.32 -9.57 7.64
CA GLY A 130 -2.74 -10.82 8.13
C GLY A 130 -2.97 -12.02 7.20
N ARG A 131 -3.49 -11.80 5.98
CA ARG A 131 -3.66 -12.84 4.96
C ARG A 131 -2.39 -13.01 4.14
N LEU A 132 -1.31 -13.38 4.83
CA LEU A 132 0.02 -13.50 4.24
C LEU A 132 0.06 -14.52 3.10
N ARG A 133 -0.72 -15.61 3.21
CA ARG A 133 -0.86 -16.60 2.14
C ARG A 133 -1.39 -15.98 0.84
N ASP A 134 -2.42 -15.14 0.92
CA ASP A 134 -3.01 -14.49 -0.24
C ASP A 134 -2.02 -13.49 -0.84
N ALA A 135 -1.27 -12.77 0.00
CA ALA A 135 -0.22 -11.86 -0.46
C ALA A 135 0.84 -12.57 -1.32
N PHE A 136 1.30 -13.76 -0.90
CA PHE A 136 2.24 -14.57 -1.70
C PHE A 136 1.61 -15.16 -2.97
N ILE A 137 0.31 -15.49 -2.95
CA ILE A 137 -0.41 -15.89 -4.17
C ILE A 137 -0.42 -14.75 -5.18
N TYR A 138 -0.74 -13.53 -4.75
CA TYR A 138 -0.72 -12.35 -5.61
C TYR A 138 0.69 -12.01 -6.11
N LEU A 139 1.73 -12.19 -5.28
CA LEU A 139 3.12 -12.04 -5.71
C LEU A 139 3.49 -13.06 -6.80
N SER A 140 3.15 -14.34 -6.60
CA SER A 140 3.38 -15.40 -7.58
C SER A 140 2.66 -15.13 -8.90
N GLU A 141 1.44 -14.61 -8.82
CA GLU A 141 0.62 -14.30 -9.98
C GLU A 141 1.11 -13.03 -10.71
N CYS A 142 1.68 -12.07 -9.98
CA CYS A 142 2.38 -10.93 -10.56
C CYS A 142 3.52 -11.41 -11.48
N PHE A 143 4.37 -12.31 -10.96
CA PHE A 143 5.47 -12.89 -11.75
C PHE A 143 5.01 -13.79 -12.89
N SER A 144 3.93 -14.56 -12.72
CA SER A 144 3.40 -15.42 -13.79
C SER A 144 2.94 -14.62 -15.01
N ARG A 145 2.59 -13.34 -14.79
CA ARG A 145 2.20 -12.36 -15.81
C ARG A 145 3.35 -11.45 -16.27
N SER A 146 4.59 -11.75 -15.89
CA SER A 146 5.77 -10.95 -16.21
C SER A 146 5.67 -9.49 -15.74
N VAL A 147 4.91 -9.25 -14.66
CA VAL A 147 4.82 -7.95 -14.00
C VAL A 147 5.79 -7.96 -12.83
N GLU A 148 6.55 -6.87 -12.69
CA GLU A 148 7.46 -6.69 -11.55
C GLU A 148 6.75 -5.93 -10.43
N PRO A 149 6.71 -6.48 -9.20
CA PRO A 149 6.18 -5.75 -8.05
C PRO A 149 7.05 -4.53 -7.75
N LYS A 150 6.40 -3.42 -7.39
CA LYS A 150 7.09 -2.21 -6.94
C LYS A 150 7.69 -2.40 -5.53
N PRO A 151 8.73 -1.63 -5.15
CA PRO A 151 9.41 -1.77 -3.85
C PRO A 151 8.48 -1.74 -2.63
N TYR A 152 7.41 -0.94 -2.66
CA TYR A 152 6.45 -0.86 -1.57
C TYR A 152 5.70 -2.18 -1.32
N ALA A 153 5.48 -3.01 -2.35
CA ALA A 153 4.83 -4.30 -2.23
C ALA A 153 5.71 -5.30 -1.47
N TYR A 154 7.01 -5.29 -1.73
CA TYR A 154 7.98 -6.09 -0.98
C TYR A 154 8.12 -5.61 0.46
N ASN A 155 8.18 -4.30 0.69
CA ASN A 155 8.19 -3.74 2.05
C ASN A 155 6.96 -4.19 2.84
N ALA A 156 5.77 -4.23 2.21
CA ALA A 156 4.57 -4.77 2.83
C ALA A 156 4.66 -6.28 3.13
N LEU A 157 5.24 -7.08 2.23
CA LEU A 157 5.49 -8.51 2.47
C LEU A 157 6.44 -8.72 3.65
N ILE A 158 7.59 -8.05 3.67
CA ILE A 158 8.57 -8.14 4.77
C ILE A 158 7.89 -7.80 6.11
N SER A 159 7.13 -6.69 6.14
CA SER A 159 6.34 -6.28 7.31
C SER A 159 5.32 -7.33 7.74
N GLY A 160 4.54 -7.86 6.80
CA GLY A 160 3.54 -8.91 7.07
C GLY A 160 4.17 -10.18 7.63
N VAL A 161 5.30 -10.61 7.07
CA VAL A 161 6.04 -11.79 7.55
C VAL A 161 6.56 -11.60 8.98
N PHE A 162 7.05 -10.41 9.34
CA PHE A 162 7.46 -10.11 10.72
C PHE A 162 6.28 -10.10 11.70
N LYS A 163 5.11 -9.58 11.28
CA LYS A 163 3.90 -9.54 12.11
C LYS A 163 3.37 -10.93 12.44
N GLU A 164 3.54 -11.89 11.53
CA GLU A 164 3.25 -13.31 11.76
C GLU A 164 4.32 -14.06 12.58
N GLY A 165 5.38 -13.36 13.02
CA GLY A 165 6.47 -13.95 13.80
C GLY A 165 7.47 -14.79 13.01
N LEU A 166 7.39 -14.76 11.68
CA LEU A 166 8.21 -15.58 10.78
C LEU A 166 9.53 -14.88 10.41
N TYR A 167 10.26 -14.34 11.39
CA TYR A 167 11.44 -13.50 11.18
C TYR A 167 12.51 -14.10 10.24
N ARG A 168 12.69 -15.43 10.25
CA ARG A 168 13.62 -16.12 9.32
C ARG A 168 13.18 -16.01 7.86
N HIS A 169 11.87 -16.04 7.62
CA HIS A 169 11.32 -15.88 6.28
C HIS A 169 11.37 -14.43 5.80
N ALA A 170 11.32 -13.46 6.72
CA ALA A 170 11.46 -12.05 6.37
C ALA A 170 12.83 -11.77 5.73
N LYS A 171 13.89 -12.46 6.22
CA LYS A 171 15.21 -12.45 5.60
C LYS A 171 15.19 -12.95 4.15
N TYR A 172 14.54 -14.09 3.88
CA TYR A 172 14.44 -14.62 2.51
C TYR A 172 13.71 -13.66 1.56
N VAL A 173 12.66 -12.99 2.02
CA VAL A 173 11.98 -11.97 1.20
C VAL A 173 12.91 -10.78 0.92
N PHE A 174 13.69 -10.34 1.90
CA PHE A 174 14.67 -9.28 1.71
C PHE A 174 15.80 -9.69 0.75
N ASP A 175 16.35 -10.88 0.89
CA ASP A 175 17.41 -11.38 0.01
C ASP A 175 16.90 -11.48 -1.44
N ASP A 176 15.66 -11.95 -1.67
CA ASP A 176 15.01 -11.98 -2.99
C ASP A 176 14.87 -10.57 -3.61
N VAL A 177 14.58 -9.54 -2.80
CA VAL A 177 14.56 -8.13 -3.26
C VAL A 177 15.93 -7.71 -3.79
N VAL A 178 17.00 -8.02 -3.05
CA VAL A 178 18.37 -7.65 -3.42
C VAL A 178 18.85 -8.44 -4.64
N GLU A 179 18.56 -9.74 -4.71
CA GLU A 179 18.92 -10.60 -5.84
C GLU A 179 18.25 -10.17 -7.15
N ARG A 180 17.05 -9.59 -7.06
CA ARG A 180 16.33 -8.99 -8.21
C ARG A 180 16.86 -7.61 -8.61
N GLY A 181 17.87 -7.09 -7.91
CA GLY A 181 18.47 -5.79 -8.20
C GLY A 181 17.63 -4.59 -7.74
N LEU A 182 16.59 -4.82 -6.94
CA LEU A 182 15.85 -3.73 -6.30
C LEU A 182 16.70 -3.15 -5.16
N ILE A 183 16.86 -1.83 -5.16
CA ILE A 183 17.66 -1.14 -4.16
C ILE A 183 16.79 -0.94 -2.91
N PRO A 184 17.14 -1.54 -1.76
CA PRO A 184 16.43 -1.29 -0.51
C PRO A 184 16.47 0.19 -0.14
N ASP A 185 15.35 0.72 0.32
CA ASP A 185 15.24 2.11 0.74
C ASP A 185 15.23 2.24 2.26
N LEU A 186 15.12 3.49 2.74
CA LEU A 186 15.03 3.79 4.17
C LEU A 186 13.85 3.05 4.84
N SER A 187 12.74 2.89 4.11
CA SER A 187 11.58 2.15 4.60
C SER A 187 11.89 0.67 4.78
N THR A 188 12.60 0.04 3.83
CA THR A 188 12.99 -1.36 3.93
C THR A 188 13.82 -1.61 5.19
N PHE A 189 14.85 -0.79 5.41
CA PHE A 189 15.72 -0.90 6.57
C PHE A 189 15.00 -0.61 7.90
N ARG A 190 14.07 0.36 7.90
CA ARG A 190 13.23 0.65 9.06
C ARG A 190 12.38 -0.56 9.46
N ILE A 191 11.76 -1.22 8.49
CA ILE A 191 10.94 -2.42 8.73
C ILE A 191 11.80 -3.57 9.27
N LEU A 192 12.98 -3.80 8.68
CA LEU A 192 13.90 -4.86 9.11
C LEU A 192 14.36 -4.64 10.55
N LEU A 193 14.83 -3.44 10.88
CA LEU A 193 15.28 -3.11 12.23
C LEU A 193 14.14 -3.25 13.25
N ALA A 194 12.95 -2.71 12.94
CA ALA A 194 11.81 -2.82 13.83
C ALA A 194 11.38 -4.28 14.05
N GLY A 195 11.31 -5.07 12.98
CA GLY A 195 10.96 -6.49 13.04
C GLY A 195 11.96 -7.33 13.83
N TYR A 196 13.26 -7.19 13.56
CA TYR A 196 14.29 -7.93 14.30
C TYR A 196 14.43 -7.49 15.76
N CYS A 197 14.25 -6.19 16.06
CA CYS A 197 14.13 -5.71 17.44
C CYS A 197 12.96 -6.39 18.18
N LYS A 198 11.77 -6.42 17.56
CA LYS A 198 10.57 -7.05 18.14
C LYS A 198 10.77 -8.54 18.45
N HIS A 199 11.53 -9.24 17.60
CA HIS A 199 11.83 -10.66 17.76
C HIS A 199 13.16 -10.95 18.50
N ARG A 200 13.83 -9.92 19.03
CA ARG A 200 15.09 -10.03 19.80
C ARG A 200 16.20 -10.76 19.02
N LYS A 201 16.39 -10.38 17.76
CA LYS A 201 17.35 -10.96 16.80
C LYS A 201 18.55 -10.05 16.61
N PHE A 202 19.45 -10.06 17.59
CA PHE A 202 20.54 -9.08 17.70
C PHE A 202 21.62 -9.23 16.62
N ASP A 203 21.96 -10.46 16.24
CA ASP A 203 22.93 -10.72 15.16
C ASP A 203 22.42 -10.17 13.83
N GLU A 204 21.12 -10.32 13.56
CA GLU A 204 20.45 -9.79 12.38
C GLU A 204 20.37 -8.26 12.40
N ILE A 205 20.19 -7.63 13.57
CA ILE A 205 20.24 -6.16 13.71
C ILE A 205 21.64 -5.63 13.32
N GLU A 206 22.71 -6.28 13.77
CA GLU A 206 24.07 -5.90 13.38
C GLU A 206 24.29 -6.01 11.88
N GLN A 207 23.80 -7.10 11.27
CA GLN A 207 23.87 -7.28 9.83
C GLN A 207 23.12 -6.16 9.08
N VAL A 208 21.88 -5.85 9.47
CA VAL A 208 21.07 -4.80 8.83
C VAL A 208 21.75 -3.43 8.94
N LEU A 209 22.34 -3.09 10.09
CA LEU A 209 23.09 -1.83 10.25
C LEU A 209 24.36 -1.78 9.38
N SER A 210 25.05 -2.91 9.20
CA SER A 210 26.16 -3.03 8.27
C SER A 210 25.70 -2.80 6.83
N ASP A 211 24.57 -3.41 6.43
CA ASP A 211 24.01 -3.25 5.09
C ASP A 211 23.61 -1.79 4.84
N MET A 212 22.96 -1.12 5.79
CA MET A 212 22.63 0.32 5.68
C MET A 212 23.84 1.20 5.38
N ASN A 213 24.98 0.94 6.03
CA ASN A 213 26.23 1.66 5.77
C ASN A 213 26.74 1.41 4.34
N ASN A 214 26.63 0.18 3.84
CA ASN A 214 27.01 -0.16 2.47
C ASN A 214 26.13 0.56 1.44
N TYR A 215 24.84 0.75 1.74
CA TYR A 215 23.91 1.51 0.89
C TYR A 215 23.95 3.03 1.13
N SER A 216 24.88 3.54 1.95
CA SER A 216 25.00 4.97 2.30
C SER A 216 23.76 5.57 2.96
N VAL A 217 22.93 4.73 3.61
CA VAL A 217 21.71 5.14 4.32
C VAL A 217 22.08 5.48 5.77
N ASN A 218 22.37 6.75 6.03
CA ASN A 218 22.70 7.39 7.32
C ASN A 218 23.80 6.71 8.20
N SER A 219 24.91 7.43 8.35
CA SER A 219 26.00 7.14 9.29
C SER A 219 25.59 7.46 10.73
N LEU A 220 25.42 6.44 11.57
CA LEU A 220 25.29 6.59 13.02
C LEU A 220 26.68 6.52 13.68
N ALA A 221 26.91 7.38 14.67
CA ALA A 221 28.21 7.57 15.31
C ALA A 221 28.83 6.28 15.90
N PRO A 222 30.18 6.17 16.01
CA PRO A 222 30.86 4.88 16.11
C PRO A 222 30.79 4.17 17.48
N VAL A 223 30.09 4.71 18.48
CA VAL A 223 30.33 4.32 19.88
C VAL A 223 29.15 3.58 20.53
N GLU A 224 27.98 3.54 19.91
CA GLU A 224 26.80 2.92 20.51
C GLU A 224 26.59 1.46 20.09
N CYS A 225 26.07 0.64 21.02
CA CYS A 225 25.64 -0.75 20.79
C CYS A 225 24.66 -0.83 19.60
N ALA A 226 24.66 -1.93 18.85
CA ALA A 226 23.80 -2.11 17.67
C ALA A 226 22.31 -1.89 17.98
N LEU A 227 21.85 -2.40 19.11
CA LEU A 227 20.47 -2.20 19.57
C LEU A 227 20.15 -0.72 19.80
N SER A 228 21.05 0.02 20.46
CA SER A 228 20.92 1.47 20.69
C SER A 228 20.82 2.26 19.39
N LYS A 229 21.66 1.93 18.40
CA LYS A 229 21.63 2.53 17.06
C LYS A 229 20.30 2.26 16.34
N ALA A 230 19.84 1.02 16.38
CA ALA A 230 18.56 0.64 15.79
C ALA A 230 17.39 1.39 16.43
N LEU A 231 17.35 1.49 17.76
CA LEU A 231 16.29 2.17 18.49
C LEU A 231 16.28 3.70 18.22
N MET A 232 17.45 4.36 18.19
CA MET A 232 17.52 5.77 17.77
C MET A 232 17.06 5.98 16.34
N PHE A 233 17.45 5.09 15.43
CA PHE A 233 17.01 5.15 14.04
C PHE A 233 15.49 5.04 13.92
N LEU A 234 14.87 4.23 14.78
CA LEU A 234 13.42 4.09 14.88
C LEU A 234 12.72 5.25 15.61
N GLY A 235 13.50 6.19 16.19
CA GLY A 235 13.00 7.40 16.86
C GLY A 235 12.87 7.29 18.38
N LEU A 236 13.43 6.25 19.01
CA LEU A 236 13.45 6.10 20.46
C LEU A 236 14.71 6.75 21.05
N ASP A 237 14.51 7.78 21.87
CA ASP A 237 15.57 8.29 22.76
C ASP A 237 15.69 7.36 23.99
N TYR A 238 16.55 6.36 23.85
CA TYR A 238 16.82 5.38 24.92
C TYR A 238 17.74 5.94 26.02
N LEU A 239 18.33 7.14 25.85
CA LEU A 239 19.23 7.75 26.84
C LEU A 239 18.50 8.16 28.12
N GLY A 240 17.17 8.31 28.07
CA GLY A 240 16.30 8.51 29.24
C GLY A 240 16.03 7.23 30.05
N VAL A 241 16.47 6.07 29.56
CA VAL A 241 16.21 4.76 30.13
C VAL A 241 17.49 4.19 30.72
N LYS A 242 17.65 4.32 32.04
CA LYS A 242 18.81 3.79 32.74
C LYS A 242 18.70 2.27 32.84
N VAL A 243 19.61 1.59 32.15
CA VAL A 243 19.82 0.16 32.29
C VAL A 243 20.72 -0.07 33.50
N LYS A 244 20.20 -0.70 34.55
CA LYS A 244 20.97 -0.98 35.79
C LYS A 244 21.48 -2.43 35.81
N ARG A 245 22.73 -2.59 36.23
CA ARG A 245 23.42 -3.87 36.41
C ARG A 245 23.09 -4.43 37.81
N ASP A 246 22.50 -5.62 37.87
CA ASP A 246 22.20 -6.29 39.13
C ASP A 246 23.35 -7.22 39.52
N ASN A 247 23.90 -7.00 40.71
CA ASN A 247 24.89 -7.88 41.32
C ASN A 247 24.14 -8.73 42.35
N ASP A 248 23.89 -9.98 42.00
CA ASP A 248 23.64 -11.12 42.89
C ASP A 248 22.43 -11.10 43.85
N VAL A 249 21.50 -10.14 43.75
CA VAL A 249 20.28 -10.12 44.60
C VAL A 249 19.04 -10.28 43.74
N GLY A 250 18.89 -11.47 43.14
CA GLY A 250 17.85 -11.80 42.17
C GLY A 250 16.46 -11.28 42.53
N LEU A 251 15.99 -10.31 41.74
CA LEU A 251 14.59 -9.91 41.65
C LEU A 251 13.97 -10.50 40.38
N PRO A 252 12.70 -10.94 40.39
CA PRO A 252 12.08 -11.72 39.33
C PRO A 252 11.68 -10.91 38.06
N LYS A 253 12.30 -9.77 37.78
CA LYS A 253 11.92 -8.84 36.70
C LYS A 253 13.11 -8.43 35.79
N ALA A 254 13.99 -9.37 35.45
CA ALA A 254 15.04 -9.12 34.45
C ALA A 254 14.52 -9.50 33.05
N GLU A 255 14.49 -8.54 32.12
CA GLU A 255 13.92 -8.73 30.78
C GLU A 255 14.97 -8.92 29.66
N PHE A 256 16.26 -8.65 29.90
CA PHE A 256 17.32 -8.90 28.91
C PHE A 256 18.58 -9.47 29.57
N PHE A 257 19.28 -10.33 28.85
CA PHE A 257 20.56 -10.93 29.24
C PHE A 257 21.66 -10.46 28.28
N ASP A 258 22.82 -10.05 28.80
CA ASP A 258 24.01 -9.85 27.95
C ASP A 258 24.62 -11.19 27.49
N SER A 259 25.65 -11.14 26.64
CA SER A 259 26.36 -12.33 26.13
C SER A 259 27.06 -13.18 27.21
N VAL A 260 27.05 -12.72 28.46
CA VAL A 260 27.62 -13.40 29.64
C VAL A 260 26.51 -13.83 30.62
N GLY A 261 25.24 -13.55 30.32
CA GLY A 261 24.09 -13.96 31.13
C GLY A 261 23.67 -12.98 32.24
N ASN A 262 24.11 -11.71 32.20
CA ASN A 262 23.71 -10.72 33.21
C ASN A 262 22.34 -10.10 32.89
N GLY A 263 21.44 -10.06 33.88
CA GLY A 263 20.12 -9.44 33.78
C GLY A 263 20.18 -7.92 33.75
N LEU A 264 19.56 -7.30 32.76
CA LEU A 264 19.42 -5.85 32.58
C LEU A 264 18.04 -5.39 33.05
N TYR A 265 17.99 -4.28 33.81
CA TYR A 265 16.76 -3.70 34.38
C TYR A 265 16.53 -2.28 33.92
N LEU A 266 15.26 -1.90 33.71
CA LEU A 266 14.84 -0.53 33.38
C LEU A 266 14.49 0.23 34.67
N GLU A 267 15.13 1.38 34.96
CA GLU A 267 14.75 2.26 36.10
C GLU A 267 13.45 3.07 35.87
N THR A 268 12.70 2.80 34.79
CA THR A 268 11.45 3.47 34.41
C THR A 268 10.24 2.55 34.65
N ASP A 269 9.02 3.10 34.59
CA ASP A 269 7.79 2.31 34.53
C ASP A 269 7.89 1.31 33.36
N SER A 270 8.11 0.04 33.68
CA SER A 270 8.43 -1.01 32.73
C SER A 270 7.27 -1.25 31.77
N GLU A 271 6.03 -1.25 32.27
CA GLU A 271 4.84 -1.44 31.44
C GLU A 271 4.65 -0.28 30.46
N LYS A 272 4.86 0.95 30.93
CA LYS A 272 4.79 2.13 30.06
C LYS A 272 5.91 2.13 29.01
N TYR A 273 7.11 1.68 29.37
CA TYR A 273 8.23 1.56 28.43
C TYR A 273 7.99 0.45 27.40
N GLU A 274 7.54 -0.73 27.82
CA GLU A 274 7.18 -1.84 26.92
C GLU A 274 6.08 -1.44 25.94
N THR A 275 5.03 -0.78 26.43
CA THR A 275 3.93 -0.28 25.57
C THR A 275 4.45 0.72 24.53
N LEU A 276 5.31 1.66 24.94
CA LEU A 276 5.91 2.64 24.04
C LEU A 276 6.85 1.99 23.02
N LEU A 277 7.64 1.01 23.46
CA LEU A 277 8.54 0.26 22.60
C LEU A 277 7.74 -0.53 21.55
N ASP A 278 6.70 -1.24 21.96
CA ASP A 278 5.81 -1.97 21.04
C ASP A 278 5.16 -1.03 20.01
N GLU A 279 4.67 0.14 20.43
CA GLU A 279 4.11 1.14 19.52
C GLU A 279 5.12 1.63 18.48
N ILE A 280 6.36 1.90 18.91
CA ILE A 280 7.44 2.35 18.01
C ILE A 280 7.83 1.25 17.03
N LEU A 281 7.97 0.02 17.51
CA LEU A 281 8.33 -1.12 16.66
C LEU A 281 7.19 -1.43 15.67
N ASP A 282 5.94 -1.38 16.10
CA ASP A 282 4.79 -1.57 15.22
C ASP A 282 4.68 -0.46 14.17
N THR A 283 4.92 0.78 14.57
CA THR A 283 4.99 1.93 13.65
C THR A 283 6.18 1.81 12.70
N GLY A 284 7.32 1.31 13.17
CA GLY A 284 8.53 1.08 12.39
C GLY A 284 8.36 0.01 11.31
N MET A 285 7.48 -0.95 11.54
CA MET A 285 7.11 -1.98 10.56
C MET A 285 6.07 -1.51 9.55
N VAL A 286 5.49 -0.30 9.66
CA VAL A 286 4.58 0.22 8.64
C VAL A 286 5.41 0.71 7.44
N PRO A 287 5.17 0.21 6.21
CA PRO A 287 5.86 0.72 5.02
C PRO A 287 5.62 2.22 4.80
N ASP A 288 6.69 2.95 4.47
CA ASP A 288 6.61 4.37 4.14
C ASP A 288 6.19 4.58 2.69
N PHE A 289 4.88 4.65 2.50
CA PHE A 289 4.30 4.91 1.19
C PHE A 289 4.45 6.38 0.74
N ASP A 290 4.71 7.35 1.63
CA ASP A 290 4.90 8.76 1.23
C ASP A 290 6.20 8.91 0.43
N SER A 291 7.27 8.25 0.88
CA SER A 291 8.53 8.19 0.14
C SER A 291 8.35 7.50 -1.22
N ALA A 292 7.50 6.48 -1.30
CA ALA A 292 7.14 5.85 -2.57
C ALA A 292 6.37 6.82 -3.50
N ILE A 293 5.39 7.57 -2.99
CA ILE A 293 4.64 8.60 -3.74
C ILE A 293 5.58 9.70 -4.25
N ILE A 294 6.47 10.21 -3.39
CA ILE A 294 7.45 11.24 -3.78
C ILE A 294 8.41 10.72 -4.85
N THR A 295 8.81 9.46 -4.76
CA THR A 295 9.70 8.84 -5.75
C THR A 295 9.01 8.70 -7.10
N GLU A 296 7.76 8.27 -7.15
CA GLU A 296 6.97 8.23 -8.39
C GLU A 296 6.78 9.63 -9.01
N CYS A 297 6.51 10.66 -8.18
CA CYS A 297 6.45 12.04 -8.63
C CYS A 297 7.77 12.50 -9.27
N LYS A 298 8.93 12.14 -8.68
CA LYS A 298 10.25 12.51 -9.21
C LYS A 298 10.56 11.84 -10.55
N HIS A 299 10.03 10.65 -10.79
CA HIS A 299 10.16 9.95 -12.06
C HIS A 299 9.17 10.44 -13.13
N GLY A 300 8.31 11.43 -12.80
CA GLY A 300 7.29 11.96 -13.71
C GLY A 300 6.00 11.14 -13.75
N ASN A 301 5.87 10.11 -12.91
CA ASN A 301 4.73 9.21 -12.87
C ASN A 301 3.63 9.75 -11.94
N ILE A 302 3.07 10.92 -12.29
CA ILE A 302 2.07 11.62 -11.47
C ILE A 302 0.81 10.77 -11.26
N GLU A 303 0.40 9.97 -12.25
CA GLU A 303 -0.77 9.08 -12.15
C GLU A 303 -0.53 7.97 -11.12
N SER A 304 0.61 7.27 -11.19
CA SER A 304 0.99 6.25 -10.21
C SER A 304 1.14 6.82 -8.80
N ALA A 305 1.65 8.04 -8.64
CA ALA A 305 1.76 8.71 -7.36
C ALA A 305 0.39 9.04 -6.73
N LEU A 306 -0.60 9.43 -7.55
CA LEU A 306 -1.97 9.70 -7.10
C LEU A 306 -2.69 8.41 -6.71
N GLU A 307 -2.49 7.32 -7.44
CA GLU A 307 -3.04 6.00 -7.09
C GLU A 307 -2.46 5.48 -5.77
N LEU A 308 -1.13 5.54 -5.62
CA LEU A 308 -0.48 5.21 -4.35
C LEU A 308 -1.03 6.05 -3.19
N LYS A 309 -1.20 7.37 -3.39
CA LYS A 309 -1.79 8.24 -2.37
C LYS A 309 -3.19 7.80 -1.95
N ASP A 310 -4.04 7.40 -2.91
CA ASP A 310 -5.39 6.91 -2.62
C ASP A 310 -5.34 5.56 -1.87
N GLU A 311 -4.34 4.70 -2.13
CA GLU A 311 -4.08 3.46 -1.38
C GLU A 311 -3.58 3.72 0.06
N VAL A 312 -2.73 4.75 0.26
CA VAL A 312 -2.23 5.17 1.59
C VAL A 312 -3.37 5.61 2.50
N ILE A 313 -4.36 6.32 1.94
CA ILE A 313 -5.56 6.75 2.68
C ILE A 313 -6.29 5.51 3.23
N GLN A 314 -6.33 4.41 2.47
CA GLN A 314 -6.94 3.17 2.94
C GLN A 314 -6.07 2.42 3.94
N TRP A 315 -4.73 2.44 3.81
CA TRP A 315 -3.76 1.85 4.75
C TRP A 315 -3.79 2.46 6.16
N GLY A 316 -4.58 3.52 6.35
CA GLY A 316 -4.91 4.03 7.67
C GLY A 316 -3.75 4.83 8.25
N ARG A 317 -3.43 5.95 7.61
CA ARG A 317 -3.16 7.13 8.44
C ARG A 317 -4.49 7.56 9.04
N LYS A 318 -4.73 7.19 10.30
CA LYS A 318 -5.40 8.16 11.17
C LYS A 318 -4.49 9.38 11.10
N SER A 319 -4.97 10.41 10.40
CA SER A 319 -4.34 11.72 10.41
C SER A 319 -4.01 12.08 11.86
N LEU A 320 -2.72 12.33 12.13
CA LEU A 320 -2.35 13.23 13.22
C LEU A 320 -3.05 14.56 13.00
#